data_AF-A0A3B3DAQ3-F1
#
_entry.id   AF-A0A3B3DAQ3-F1
#
_cell.length_a   1.000
_cell.length_b   1.000
_cell.length_c   1.000
_cell.angle_alpha   90.00
_cell.angle_beta   90.00
_cell.angle_gamma   90.00
#
_symmetry.space_group_name_H-M   'P 1'
#
loop_
_entity.id
_entity.type
_entity.pdbx_description
1 polymer ?
#
loop_
_entity_poly.entity_id
_entity_poly.type
_entity_poly.pdbx_seq_one_letter_code
_entity_poly.pdbx_strand_id
1 'polypeptide(L)'
;MEFLDGNLSIFADICEKTVLKRILKDLWKIVLSSLEKTIVLPQSNDSLVRKPKRLHQPLSSGTAVLTETKTLTPKQCLIIDAGLETIKQYFHAGGSGLKKTFVEKSPELASLRYALSLYSQTTDALIKTFVSTQHSQVHDGMGIRITGNEKVRPDRGEAVIFNALGLPPPPVIAVNDMKWQTSGMFRPFAEVSMVGPFLADKKRRFATKSKNNSWTAKFNESFHVLGKETPDCYELQLTVKDYCFGRADRVVGVAVVQLRDVANRKSCVCWCPLGPRIHTDETGTTVMRILSQRPSDEVAKEFVKLKSESRPAEEGR
;
A
#
# COMPACT_ATOMS: atom_id res chain seq x y z
N MET A 1 -7.44 -16.81 29.81
CA MET A 1 -6.84 -18.14 29.63
C MET A 1 -7.84 -19.26 29.90
N GLU A 2 -8.80 -19.08 30.81
CA GLU A 2 -9.90 -20.05 31.06
C GLU A 2 -10.65 -20.51 29.80
N PHE A 3 -10.86 -19.63 28.82
CA PHE A 3 -11.50 -20.01 27.56
C PHE A 3 -10.68 -21.01 26.72
N LEU A 4 -9.35 -20.84 26.65
CA LEU A 4 -8.49 -21.78 25.92
C LEU A 4 -8.35 -23.08 26.70
N ASP A 5 -8.14 -23.00 28.01
CA ASP A 5 -7.94 -24.17 28.86
C ASP A 5 -9.21 -25.04 28.93
N GLY A 6 -10.36 -24.42 29.22
CA GLY A 6 -11.65 -25.12 29.34
C GLY A 6 -12.13 -25.72 28.02
N ASN A 7 -12.13 -24.96 26.92
CA ASN A 7 -12.66 -25.48 25.66
C ASN A 7 -11.71 -26.49 24.98
N LEU A 8 -10.39 -26.26 25.03
CA LEU A 8 -9.45 -27.21 24.43
C LEU A 8 -9.44 -28.54 25.20
N SER A 9 -9.60 -28.51 26.54
CA SER A 9 -9.74 -29.74 27.34
C SER A 9 -11.03 -30.48 26.98
N ILE A 10 -12.17 -29.79 26.89
CA ILE A 10 -13.45 -30.41 26.48
C ILE A 10 -13.35 -31.05 25.09
N PHE A 11 -12.72 -30.38 24.13
CA PHE A 11 -12.53 -30.97 22.80
C PHE A 11 -11.60 -32.18 22.84
N ALA A 12 -10.57 -32.17 23.68
CA ALA A 12 -9.66 -33.30 23.83
C ALA A 12 -10.35 -34.54 24.42
N ASP A 13 -11.31 -34.35 25.33
CA ASP A 13 -12.03 -35.44 25.99
C ASP A 13 -13.13 -36.06 25.11
N ILE A 14 -13.74 -35.26 24.22
CA ILE A 14 -14.91 -35.69 23.44
C ILE A 14 -14.55 -36.07 21.99
N CYS A 15 -13.54 -35.45 21.39
CA CYS A 15 -13.25 -35.63 19.97
C CYS A 15 -12.30 -36.80 19.69
N GLU A 16 -12.54 -37.52 18.60
CA GLU A 16 -11.57 -38.46 18.04
C GLU A 16 -10.25 -37.71 17.70
N LYS A 17 -9.10 -38.34 17.98
CA LYS A 17 -7.77 -37.72 17.85
C LYS A 17 -7.50 -37.10 16.48
N THR A 18 -8.01 -37.68 15.40
CA THR A 18 -7.84 -37.15 14.03
C THR A 18 -8.68 -35.90 13.79
N VAL A 19 -9.92 -35.90 14.28
CA VAL A 19 -10.87 -34.78 14.22
C VAL A 19 -10.36 -33.61 15.08
N LEU A 20 -9.94 -33.89 16.31
CA LEU A 20 -9.34 -32.89 17.22
C LEU A 20 -8.17 -32.17 16.55
N LYS A 21 -7.25 -32.91 15.92
CA LYS A 21 -6.10 -32.31 15.23
C LYS A 21 -6.48 -31.40 14.08
N ARG A 22 -7.58 -31.66 13.36
CA ARG A 22 -8.09 -30.78 12.30
C ARG A 22 -8.66 -29.50 12.89
N ILE A 23 -9.52 -29.63 13.91
CA ILE A 23 -10.11 -28.51 14.64
C ILE A 23 -9.02 -27.60 15.21
N LEU A 24 -8.01 -28.17 15.89
CA LEU A 24 -6.90 -27.41 16.47
C LEU A 24 -6.09 -26.65 15.41
N LYS A 25 -5.87 -27.24 14.23
CA LYS A 25 -5.18 -26.54 13.13
C LYS A 25 -5.97 -25.34 12.65
N ASP A 26 -7.28 -25.47 12.49
CA ASP A 26 -8.11 -24.36 12.01
C ASP A 26 -8.26 -23.27 13.08
N LEU A 27 -8.45 -23.65 14.35
CA LEU A 27 -8.44 -22.72 15.48
C LEU A 27 -7.11 -21.99 15.60
N TRP A 28 -5.97 -22.67 15.44
CA TRP A 28 -4.65 -22.05 15.45
C TRP A 28 -4.55 -20.93 14.40
N LYS A 29 -4.97 -21.23 13.16
CA LYS A 29 -4.98 -20.25 12.08
C LYS A 29 -5.87 -19.05 12.39
N ILE A 30 -7.08 -19.30 12.90
CA ILE A 30 -8.05 -18.26 13.24
C ILE A 30 -7.51 -17.37 14.36
N VAL A 31 -6.97 -17.96 15.43
CA VAL A 31 -6.42 -17.21 16.58
C VAL A 31 -5.28 -16.31 16.13
N LEU A 32 -4.31 -16.84 15.39
CA LEU A 32 -3.16 -16.04 14.93
C LEU A 32 -3.57 -14.97 13.91
N SER A 33 -4.40 -15.34 12.93
CA SER A 33 -4.91 -14.37 11.94
C SER A 33 -5.75 -13.27 12.58
N SER A 34 -6.52 -13.60 13.63
CA SER A 34 -7.32 -12.64 14.38
C SER A 34 -6.44 -11.70 15.19
N LEU A 35 -5.43 -12.24 15.88
CA LEU A 35 -4.45 -11.45 16.63
C LEU A 35 -3.71 -10.49 15.70
N GLU A 36 -3.29 -10.98 14.53
CA GLU A 36 -2.64 -10.19 13.49
C GLU A 36 -3.56 -9.07 12.99
N LYS A 37 -4.78 -9.38 12.53
CA LYS A 37 -5.64 -8.37 11.88
C LYS A 37 -6.34 -7.41 12.84
N THR A 38 -6.44 -7.77 14.12
CA THR A 38 -7.22 -6.98 15.11
C THR A 38 -6.32 -6.19 16.03
N ILE A 39 -5.16 -6.75 16.42
CA ILE A 39 -4.27 -6.13 17.40
C ILE A 39 -3.00 -5.61 16.73
N VAL A 40 -2.34 -6.43 15.91
CA VAL A 40 -1.04 -6.06 15.32
C VAL A 40 -1.19 -5.19 14.09
N LEU A 41 -2.13 -5.48 13.21
CA LEU A 41 -2.39 -4.75 11.98
C LEU A 41 -3.88 -4.38 11.94
N PRO A 42 -4.38 -3.61 12.93
CA PRO A 42 -5.78 -3.21 12.99
C PRO A 42 -6.18 -2.57 11.67
N GLN A 43 -7.40 -2.87 11.22
CA GLN A 43 -7.98 -2.13 10.10
C GLN A 43 -7.98 -0.65 10.47
N SER A 44 -7.39 0.18 9.61
CA SER A 44 -7.47 1.62 9.76
C SER A 44 -8.96 1.99 9.87
N ASN A 45 -9.38 2.60 10.98
CA ASN A 45 -10.77 3.06 11.16
C ASN A 45 -11.19 4.09 10.09
N ASP A 46 -10.24 4.62 9.34
CA ASP A 46 -10.52 5.25 8.07
C ASP A 46 -10.80 4.17 7.02
N SER A 47 -12.08 4.05 6.68
CA SER A 47 -12.50 4.11 5.29
C SER A 47 -11.42 4.74 4.38
N LEU A 48 -10.55 3.92 3.79
CA LEU A 48 -9.58 4.34 2.76
C LEU A 48 -10.26 4.95 1.52
N VAL A 49 -11.58 4.97 1.49
CA VAL A 49 -12.42 5.86 0.68
C VAL A 49 -13.68 6.15 1.50
N ARG A 50 -13.89 7.38 1.97
CA ARG A 50 -15.23 7.83 2.38
C ARG A 50 -16.13 7.68 1.16
N LYS A 51 -16.86 6.56 1.08
CA LYS A 51 -18.04 6.42 0.22
C LYS A 51 -18.91 7.66 0.47
N PRO A 52 -19.46 8.33 -0.56
CA PRO A 52 -20.36 9.43 -0.33
C PRO A 52 -21.52 8.90 0.52
N LYS A 53 -21.76 9.56 1.67
CA LYS A 53 -22.94 9.30 2.50
C LYS A 53 -24.15 9.36 1.56
N ARG A 54 -24.79 8.22 1.33
CA ARG A 54 -26.19 8.24 0.87
C ARG A 54 -26.96 8.90 2.00
N LEU A 55 -27.49 10.10 1.75
CA LEU A 55 -28.52 10.66 2.61
C LEU A 55 -29.65 9.62 2.66
N HIS A 56 -30.25 9.45 3.85
CA HIS A 56 -31.30 8.48 4.18
C HIS A 56 -30.84 7.11 4.71
N GLN A 57 -30.30 7.10 5.93
CA GLN A 57 -30.58 6.01 6.88
C GLN A 57 -30.57 6.58 8.32
N PRO A 58 -31.54 6.23 9.19
CA PRO A 58 -31.67 6.86 10.51
C PRO A 58 -30.56 6.37 11.44
N LEU A 59 -30.10 7.27 12.31
CA LEU A 59 -29.11 7.00 13.34
C LEU A 59 -29.61 5.89 14.28
N SER A 60 -28.99 4.72 14.23
CA SER A 60 -28.93 3.82 15.39
C SER A 60 -27.73 4.23 16.25
N SER A 61 -28.05 4.76 17.42
CA SER A 61 -27.15 5.07 18.53
C SER A 61 -26.20 3.91 18.85
N GLY A 62 -24.94 4.09 18.50
CA GLY A 62 -23.82 3.33 19.00
C GLY A 62 -22.63 4.28 18.98
N THR A 63 -22.16 4.64 20.17
CA THR A 63 -21.00 5.50 20.41
C THR A 63 -19.82 4.98 19.58
N ALA A 64 -19.59 5.58 18.42
CA ALA A 64 -18.36 5.38 17.67
C ALA A 64 -17.26 6.07 18.49
N VAL A 65 -16.68 5.31 19.41
CA VAL A 65 -15.45 5.68 20.09
C VAL A 65 -14.44 5.90 18.96
N LEU A 66 -14.05 7.16 18.76
CA LEU A 66 -12.87 7.54 17.99
C LEU A 66 -11.67 6.93 18.70
N THR A 67 -11.44 5.63 18.51
CA THR A 67 -10.19 5.02 18.89
C THR A 67 -9.18 5.51 17.85
N GLU A 68 -8.45 6.57 18.22
CA GLU A 68 -7.14 6.83 17.63
C GLU A 68 -6.42 5.48 17.58
N THR A 69 -6.08 5.01 16.38
CA THR A 69 -5.30 3.79 16.21
C THR A 69 -3.90 4.07 16.77
N LYS A 70 -3.74 3.87 18.09
CA LYS A 70 -2.47 4.04 18.78
C LYS A 70 -1.47 3.04 18.21
N THR A 71 -0.33 3.54 17.74
CA THR A 71 0.80 2.71 17.32
C THR A 71 1.15 1.73 18.44
N LEU A 72 1.37 0.46 18.09
CA LEU A 72 1.98 -0.47 19.05
C LEU A 72 3.39 0.03 19.39
N THR A 73 3.64 0.18 20.69
CA THR A 73 4.97 0.48 21.20
C THR A 73 5.88 -0.75 21.10
N PRO A 74 7.22 -0.58 21.06
CA PRO A 74 8.14 -1.71 21.10
C PRO A 74 7.92 -2.63 22.31
N LYS A 75 7.55 -2.06 23.48
CA LYS A 75 7.21 -2.83 24.68
C LYS A 75 5.96 -3.69 24.48
N GLN A 76 4.92 -3.16 23.84
CA GLN A 76 3.71 -3.94 23.53
C GLN A 76 4.01 -5.06 22.52
N CYS A 77 4.88 -4.83 21.54
CA CYS A 77 5.30 -5.88 20.61
C CYS A 77 5.98 -7.04 21.35
N LEU A 78 6.90 -6.74 22.28
CA LEU A 78 7.55 -7.76 23.12
C LEU A 78 6.56 -8.55 23.97
N ILE A 79 5.55 -7.88 24.54
CA ILE A 79 4.49 -8.53 25.32
C ILE A 79 3.67 -9.49 24.44
N ILE A 80 3.32 -9.07 23.21
CA ILE A 80 2.61 -9.91 22.27
C ILE A 80 3.46 -11.13 21.90
N ASP A 81 4.75 -10.93 21.57
CA ASP A 81 5.68 -12.02 21.26
C ASP A 81 5.82 -13.02 22.42
N ALA A 82 5.89 -12.55 23.66
CA ALA A 82 5.89 -13.42 24.84
C ALA A 82 4.55 -14.17 24.98
N GLY A 83 3.42 -13.50 24.74
CA GLY A 83 2.10 -14.13 24.73
C GLY A 83 1.96 -15.23 23.67
N LEU A 84 2.63 -15.10 22.52
CA LEU A 84 2.64 -16.15 21.48
C LEU A 84 3.32 -17.44 21.96
N GLU A 85 4.32 -17.36 22.83
CA GLU A 85 4.92 -18.55 23.44
C GLU A 85 3.91 -19.31 24.30
N THR A 86 3.09 -18.59 25.08
CA THR A 86 2.01 -19.18 25.88
C THR A 86 0.93 -19.81 24.98
N ILE A 87 0.48 -19.12 23.92
CA ILE A 87 -0.50 -19.66 22.97
C ILE A 87 0.02 -20.95 22.32
N LYS A 88 1.30 -20.98 21.92
CA LYS A 88 1.94 -22.21 21.40
C LYS A 88 1.86 -23.36 22.38
N GLN A 89 2.14 -23.11 23.66
CA GLN A 89 2.10 -24.14 24.70
C GLN A 89 0.69 -24.74 24.84
N TYR A 90 -0.36 -23.91 24.83
CA TYR A 90 -1.75 -24.37 24.87
C TYR A 90 -2.11 -25.25 23.67
N PHE A 91 -1.77 -24.83 22.45
CA PHE A 91 -2.08 -25.63 21.26
C PHE A 91 -1.21 -26.89 21.13
N HIS A 92 -0.01 -26.88 21.72
CA HIS A 92 0.83 -28.08 21.81
C HIS A 92 0.32 -29.08 22.85
N ALA A 93 -0.20 -28.58 23.98
CA ALA A 93 -0.77 -29.36 25.09
C ALA A 93 0.10 -30.55 25.51
N GLY A 94 1.41 -30.32 25.71
CA GLY A 94 2.35 -31.37 26.14
C GLY A 94 2.50 -32.55 25.16
N GLY A 95 2.10 -32.39 23.89
CA GLY A 95 2.14 -33.44 22.87
C GLY A 95 0.77 -34.05 22.53
N SER A 96 -0.26 -33.76 23.33
CA SER A 96 -1.64 -34.23 23.08
C SER A 96 -2.34 -33.42 21.98
N GLY A 97 -1.93 -32.17 21.76
CA GLY A 97 -2.49 -31.28 20.75
C GLY A 97 -1.76 -31.34 19.41
N LEU A 98 -1.33 -30.16 18.93
CA LEU A 98 -0.58 -29.99 17.69
C LEU A 98 0.90 -30.38 17.87
N LYS A 99 1.50 -30.88 16.79
CA LYS A 99 2.95 -31.15 16.77
C LYS A 99 3.72 -29.84 16.98
N LYS A 100 4.76 -29.89 17.82
CA LYS A 100 5.66 -28.74 18.07
C LYS A 100 6.20 -28.11 16.78
N THR A 101 6.62 -28.96 15.83
CA THR A 101 7.10 -28.51 14.52
C THR A 101 6.05 -27.77 13.68
N PHE A 102 4.77 -28.08 13.84
CA PHE A 102 3.69 -27.37 13.15
C PHE A 102 3.48 -25.98 13.76
N VAL A 103 3.36 -25.87 15.08
CA VAL A 103 3.12 -24.57 15.74
C VAL A 103 4.32 -23.63 15.62
N GLU A 104 5.55 -24.16 15.53
CA GLU A 104 6.76 -23.34 15.35
C GLU A 104 6.97 -22.85 13.92
N LYS A 105 6.50 -23.61 12.91
CA LYS A 105 6.75 -23.32 11.49
C LYS A 105 5.50 -22.92 10.71
N SER A 106 4.37 -22.70 11.40
CA SER A 106 3.14 -22.31 10.72
C SER A 106 3.29 -20.97 10.01
N PRO A 107 2.74 -20.81 8.79
CA PRO A 107 2.83 -19.57 8.04
C PRO A 107 2.16 -18.40 8.78
N GLU A 108 1.09 -18.65 9.53
CA GLU A 108 0.39 -17.61 10.30
C GLU A 108 1.27 -17.05 11.42
N LEU A 109 2.06 -17.89 12.10
CA LEU A 109 3.01 -17.42 13.11
C LEU A 109 4.16 -16.63 12.47
N ALA A 110 4.65 -17.09 11.31
CA ALA A 110 5.71 -16.41 10.58
C ALA A 110 5.24 -15.00 10.14
N SER A 111 4.02 -14.89 9.59
CA SER A 111 3.41 -13.60 9.21
C SER A 111 3.29 -12.66 10.41
N LEU A 112 2.71 -13.14 11.51
CA LEU A 112 2.51 -12.34 12.71
C LEU A 112 3.83 -11.83 13.30
N ARG A 113 4.86 -12.69 13.38
CA ARG A 113 6.19 -12.27 13.84
C ARG A 113 6.88 -11.31 12.89
N TYR A 114 6.71 -11.51 11.59
CA TYR A 114 7.20 -10.55 10.61
C TYR A 114 6.56 -9.18 10.81
N ALA A 115 5.23 -9.10 10.94
CA ALA A 115 4.51 -7.87 11.22
C ALA A 115 4.99 -7.20 12.52
N LEU A 116 5.16 -7.94 13.61
CA LEU A 116 5.71 -7.44 14.88
C LEU A 116 7.13 -6.88 14.71
N SER A 117 7.99 -7.56 13.95
CA SER A 117 9.37 -7.11 13.73
C SER A 117 9.44 -5.74 13.03
N LEU A 118 8.47 -5.44 12.15
CA LEU A 118 8.40 -4.20 11.39
C LEU A 118 8.04 -2.98 12.26
N TYR A 119 7.42 -3.17 13.44
CA TYR A 119 7.13 -2.07 14.37
C TYR A 119 8.39 -1.40 14.93
N SER A 120 9.51 -2.12 14.99
CA SER A 120 10.80 -1.57 15.43
C SER A 120 11.55 -0.80 14.34
N GLN A 121 11.11 -0.90 13.09
CA GLN A 121 11.79 -0.29 11.94
C GLN A 121 11.50 1.20 11.83
N THR A 122 12.46 1.98 11.31
CA THR A 122 12.23 3.41 11.00
C THR A 122 11.30 3.57 9.81
N THR A 123 10.70 4.75 9.66
CA THR A 123 9.80 5.04 8.53
C THR A 123 10.53 4.92 7.19
N ASP A 124 11.77 5.39 7.13
CA ASP A 124 12.63 5.24 5.95
C ASP A 124 12.93 3.77 5.62
N ALA A 125 13.19 2.92 6.63
CA ALA A 125 13.42 1.49 6.41
C ALA A 125 12.16 0.78 5.86
N LEU A 126 10.98 1.15 6.38
CA LEU A 126 9.70 0.63 5.88
C LEU A 126 9.42 1.08 4.45
N ILE A 127 9.63 2.37 4.13
CA ILE A 127 9.47 2.90 2.77
C ILE A 127 10.46 2.23 1.81
N LYS A 128 11.72 2.05 2.21
CA LYS A 128 12.71 1.31 1.42
C LYS A 128 12.26 -0.12 1.14
N THR A 129 11.75 -0.82 2.16
CA THR A 129 11.19 -2.18 2.03
C THR A 129 10.00 -2.21 1.06
N PHE A 130 9.11 -1.21 1.12
CA PHE A 130 7.99 -1.10 0.18
C PHE A 130 8.50 -0.96 -1.25
N VAL A 131 9.35 0.02 -1.54
CA VAL A 131 9.86 0.25 -2.90
C VAL A 131 10.63 -0.97 -3.43
N SER A 132 11.42 -1.63 -2.58
CA SER A 132 12.22 -2.79 -2.96
C SER A 132 11.42 -4.08 -3.18
N THR A 133 10.14 -4.12 -2.81
CA THR A 133 9.29 -5.34 -2.95
C THR A 133 8.12 -5.11 -3.90
N GLN A 134 7.56 -3.90 -3.95
CA GLN A 134 6.35 -3.59 -4.70
C GLN A 134 6.65 -3.26 -6.17
N HIS A 135 6.90 -4.28 -7.00
CA HIS A 135 7.27 -4.08 -8.41
C HIS A 135 6.10 -4.11 -9.39
N SER A 136 4.96 -4.65 -8.96
CA SER A 136 3.76 -4.83 -9.78
C SER A 136 2.60 -3.96 -9.27
N GLN A 137 2.91 -2.70 -8.91
CA GLN A 137 1.97 -1.79 -8.25
C GLN A 137 0.77 -1.38 -9.11
N VAL A 138 0.90 -1.42 -10.44
CA VAL A 138 -0.12 -0.92 -11.38
C VAL A 138 -0.24 -1.85 -12.59
N HIS A 139 -1.40 -1.81 -13.27
CA HIS A 139 -1.69 -2.53 -14.53
C HIS A 139 -1.60 -4.05 -14.46
N ASP A 140 -2.13 -4.66 -13.39
CA ASP A 140 -2.13 -6.11 -13.22
C ASP A 140 -0.73 -6.74 -13.35
N GLY A 141 0.32 -5.96 -13.04
CA GLY A 141 1.71 -6.41 -13.14
C GLY A 141 2.29 -6.48 -14.55
N MET A 142 1.60 -5.96 -15.58
CA MET A 142 2.13 -5.93 -16.96
C MET A 142 3.39 -5.05 -17.13
N GLY A 143 3.70 -4.19 -16.14
CA GLY A 143 4.91 -3.37 -16.12
C GLY A 143 4.89 -2.17 -17.06
N ILE A 144 5.99 -1.43 -17.09
CA ILE A 144 6.18 -0.27 -17.97
C ILE A 144 6.86 -0.70 -19.28
N ARG A 145 6.44 -0.12 -20.41
CA ARG A 145 7.10 -0.36 -21.71
C ARG A 145 8.15 0.70 -21.95
N ILE A 146 9.38 0.29 -22.23
CA ILE A 146 10.52 1.20 -22.37
C ILE A 146 11.05 1.12 -23.80
N THR A 147 11.19 2.28 -24.42
CA THR A 147 11.57 2.42 -25.84
C THR A 147 12.69 3.44 -25.98
N GLY A 148 13.38 3.44 -27.13
CA GLY A 148 14.40 4.44 -27.44
C GLY A 148 13.85 5.75 -28.02
N ASN A 149 12.56 5.82 -28.36
CA ASN A 149 11.96 6.99 -29.04
C ASN A 149 10.44 7.08 -28.78
N GLU A 150 9.93 8.30 -28.51
CA GLU A 150 8.50 8.61 -28.35
C GLU A 150 7.66 8.27 -29.59
N LYS A 151 8.28 8.18 -30.77
CA LYS A 151 7.57 7.81 -32.01
C LYS A 151 7.10 6.34 -32.00
N VAL A 152 7.72 5.47 -31.21
CA VAL A 152 7.34 4.06 -31.10
C VAL A 152 6.23 3.91 -30.06
N ARG A 153 4.99 4.17 -30.48
CA ARG A 153 3.81 4.11 -29.61
C ARG A 153 3.42 2.66 -29.27
N PRO A 154 2.82 2.39 -28.10
CA PRO A 154 2.10 1.15 -27.85
C PRO A 154 0.86 1.07 -28.73
N ASP A 155 0.42 -0.15 -29.08
CA ASP A 155 -0.68 -0.35 -30.02
C ASP A 155 -2.01 0.23 -29.52
N ARG A 156 -2.26 0.23 -28.18
CA ARG A 156 -3.42 0.86 -27.51
C ARG A 156 -3.15 1.12 -26.02
N GLY A 157 -3.79 2.14 -25.42
CA GLY A 157 -3.91 2.31 -23.97
C GLY A 157 -3.64 3.73 -23.45
N GLU A 158 -4.29 4.09 -22.33
CA GLU A 158 -3.97 5.30 -21.56
C GLU A 158 -2.55 5.19 -21.03
N ALA A 159 -1.69 6.17 -21.34
CA ALA A 159 -0.31 6.13 -20.86
C ALA A 159 0.25 7.51 -20.58
N VAL A 160 1.01 7.60 -19.49
CA VAL A 160 1.95 8.68 -19.24
C VAL A 160 3.25 8.38 -19.97
N ILE A 161 3.73 9.37 -20.71
CA ILE A 161 5.00 9.35 -21.42
C ILE A 161 6.03 10.09 -20.60
N PHE A 162 7.11 9.39 -20.33
CA PHE A 162 8.21 9.89 -19.52
C PHE A 162 9.54 9.72 -20.26
N ASN A 163 10.35 10.77 -20.35
CA ASN A 163 11.68 10.66 -20.95
C ASN A 163 12.73 10.68 -19.85
N ALA A 164 13.47 9.59 -19.68
CA ALA A 164 14.66 9.60 -18.86
C ALA A 164 15.87 9.86 -19.77
N LEU A 165 16.27 11.13 -19.88
CA LEU A 165 17.45 11.56 -20.65
C LEU A 165 18.72 11.49 -19.80
N GLY A 166 19.11 10.29 -19.36
CA GLY A 166 20.46 9.98 -18.86
C GLY A 166 20.95 10.69 -17.59
N LEU A 167 20.27 11.72 -17.12
CA LEU A 167 20.54 12.51 -15.93
C LEU A 167 19.20 13.01 -15.36
N PRO A 168 19.04 13.05 -14.02
CA PRO A 168 17.96 13.80 -13.41
C PRO A 168 18.12 15.30 -13.75
N PRO A 169 17.04 15.99 -14.15
CA PRO A 169 15.64 15.58 -14.10
C PRO A 169 15.12 14.93 -15.39
N PRO A 170 14.33 13.85 -15.29
CA PRO A 170 13.58 13.35 -16.44
C PRO A 170 12.32 14.21 -16.69
N PRO A 171 12.04 14.69 -17.92
CA PRO A 171 10.80 15.43 -18.20
C PRO A 171 9.55 14.54 -18.23
N VAL A 172 8.45 15.03 -17.65
CA VAL A 172 7.10 14.55 -18.00
C VAL A 172 6.75 15.19 -19.33
N ILE A 173 6.72 14.36 -20.38
CA ILE A 173 6.48 14.88 -21.73
C ILE A 173 4.98 15.00 -21.96
N ALA A 174 4.21 13.95 -21.66
CA ALA A 174 2.80 13.92 -22.04
C ALA A 174 1.99 12.85 -21.31
N VAL A 175 0.68 12.97 -21.40
CA VAL A 175 -0.30 11.92 -21.09
C VAL A 175 -1.20 11.76 -22.31
N ASN A 176 -1.44 10.53 -22.75
CA ASN A 176 -2.24 10.23 -23.93
C ASN A 176 -3.53 9.49 -23.57
N ASP A 177 -4.56 9.75 -24.39
CA ASP A 177 -5.80 8.98 -24.48
C ASP A 177 -6.50 8.75 -23.15
N MET A 178 -6.41 9.71 -22.23
CA MET A 178 -7.10 9.67 -20.93
C MET A 178 -8.55 9.26 -21.15
N LYS A 179 -9.11 8.43 -20.29
CA LYS A 179 -10.55 8.18 -20.30
C LYS A 179 -11.12 8.80 -19.06
N TRP A 180 -11.61 10.02 -19.16
CA TRP A 180 -12.18 10.75 -18.02
C TRP A 180 -13.41 11.53 -18.46
N GLN A 181 -14.47 11.49 -17.67
CA GLN A 181 -15.66 12.30 -17.91
C GLN A 181 -15.93 13.13 -16.66
N THR A 182 -16.31 14.39 -16.87
CA THR A 182 -16.65 15.33 -15.80
C THR A 182 -17.80 16.22 -16.26
N SER A 183 -18.64 16.66 -15.33
CA SER A 183 -19.77 17.56 -15.60
C SER A 183 -19.33 18.97 -16.04
N GLY A 184 -18.10 19.37 -15.76
CA GLY A 184 -17.53 20.66 -16.13
C GLY A 184 -16.43 20.55 -17.19
N MET A 185 -15.63 21.60 -17.31
CA MET A 185 -14.45 21.57 -18.18
C MET A 185 -13.38 20.66 -17.60
N PHE A 186 -12.98 19.64 -18.35
CA PHE A 186 -11.86 18.78 -17.96
C PHE A 186 -10.56 19.57 -18.00
N ARG A 187 -9.81 19.59 -16.89
CA ARG A 187 -8.55 20.34 -16.79
C ARG A 187 -7.43 19.48 -16.23
N PRO A 188 -6.86 18.55 -17.02
CA PRO A 188 -5.81 17.67 -16.52
C PRO A 188 -4.53 18.41 -16.19
N PHE A 189 -3.91 17.99 -15.10
CA PHE A 189 -2.51 18.22 -14.77
C PHE A 189 -1.88 16.92 -14.25
N ALA A 190 -0.56 16.84 -14.27
CA ALA A 190 0.19 15.70 -13.77
C ALA A 190 0.98 16.10 -12.54
N GLU A 191 0.90 15.29 -11.48
CA GLU A 191 1.78 15.37 -10.32
C GLU A 191 2.80 14.24 -10.38
N VAL A 192 4.08 14.56 -10.16
CA VAL A 192 5.14 13.59 -9.98
C VAL A 192 5.65 13.66 -8.57
N SER A 193 5.64 12.53 -7.87
CA SER A 193 6.16 12.38 -6.53
C SER A 193 7.29 11.35 -6.51
N MET A 194 8.47 11.74 -6.00
CA MET A 194 9.54 10.79 -5.69
C MET A 194 9.24 10.12 -4.36
N VAL A 195 9.35 8.80 -4.35
CA VAL A 195 9.07 7.94 -3.21
C VAL A 195 10.32 7.12 -2.91
N GLY A 196 10.73 7.11 -1.65
CA GLY A 196 11.91 6.40 -1.16
C GLY A 196 12.40 6.98 0.17
N PRO A 197 13.48 6.41 0.75
CA PRO A 197 13.99 6.81 2.06
C PRO A 197 14.69 8.18 2.02
N PHE A 198 14.74 8.83 3.18
CA PHE A 198 15.48 10.06 3.47
C PHE A 198 15.07 11.27 2.62
N LEU A 199 13.76 11.42 2.39
CA LEU A 199 13.17 12.51 1.61
C LEU A 199 12.40 13.53 2.46
N ALA A 200 12.55 13.53 3.79
CA ALA A 200 11.82 14.42 4.68
C ALA A 200 12.16 15.90 4.47
N ASP A 201 13.42 16.20 4.18
CA ASP A 201 13.99 17.53 3.99
C ASP A 201 14.01 18.00 2.52
N LYS A 202 13.38 17.24 1.61
CA LYS A 202 13.51 17.46 0.16
C LYS A 202 12.17 17.73 -0.51
N LYS A 203 12.15 18.67 -1.46
CA LYS A 203 11.03 18.82 -2.38
C LYS A 203 10.92 17.58 -3.25
N ARG A 204 9.88 16.78 -3.00
CA ARG A 204 9.66 15.48 -3.66
C ARG A 204 8.45 15.45 -4.57
N ARG A 205 7.57 16.46 -4.54
CA ARG A 205 6.36 16.57 -5.36
C ARG A 205 6.41 17.78 -6.28
N PHE A 206 6.05 17.56 -7.54
CA PHE A 206 5.99 18.58 -8.60
C PHE A 206 4.67 18.42 -9.33
N ALA A 207 3.99 19.52 -9.64
CA ALA A 207 2.76 19.54 -10.41
C ALA A 207 2.98 20.36 -11.68
N THR A 208 2.51 19.85 -12.81
CA THR A 208 2.53 20.58 -14.08
C THR A 208 1.42 21.64 -14.11
N LYS A 209 1.50 22.55 -15.08
CA LYS A 209 0.38 23.43 -15.40
C LYS A 209 -0.77 22.61 -15.99
N SER A 210 -2.00 22.95 -15.59
CA SER A 210 -3.19 22.34 -16.16
C SER A 210 -3.39 22.72 -17.63
N LYS A 211 -3.97 21.80 -18.40
CA LYS A 211 -4.40 22.04 -19.79
C LYS A 211 -5.92 22.08 -19.82
N ASN A 212 -6.51 22.93 -20.65
CA ASN A 212 -7.96 23.03 -20.76
C ASN A 212 -8.50 22.05 -21.81
N ASN A 213 -9.55 21.32 -21.43
CA ASN A 213 -10.38 20.48 -22.29
C ASN A 213 -9.56 19.52 -23.18
N SER A 214 -8.63 18.80 -22.56
CA SER A 214 -7.63 18.00 -23.27
C SER A 214 -7.60 16.58 -22.72
N TRP A 215 -7.79 15.56 -23.55
CA TRP A 215 -7.63 14.15 -23.17
C TRP A 215 -6.26 13.57 -23.56
N THR A 216 -5.49 14.35 -24.30
CA THR A 216 -4.08 14.11 -24.59
C THR A 216 -3.32 15.41 -24.41
N ALA A 217 -2.47 15.47 -23.38
CA ALA A 217 -1.82 16.68 -22.92
C ALA A 217 -0.30 16.52 -22.98
N LYS A 218 0.39 17.42 -23.71
CA LYS A 218 1.84 17.57 -23.62
C LYS A 218 2.17 18.67 -22.62
N PHE A 219 2.82 18.30 -21.52
CA PHE A 219 3.20 19.25 -20.46
C PHE A 219 4.55 19.88 -20.77
N ASN A 220 5.53 19.08 -21.23
CA ASN A 220 6.90 19.51 -21.52
C ASN A 220 7.56 20.21 -20.32
N GLU A 221 7.34 19.70 -19.11
CA GLU A 221 7.89 20.24 -17.88
C GLU A 221 8.89 19.25 -17.26
N SER A 222 10.04 19.76 -16.82
CA SER A 222 11.10 19.00 -16.15
C SER A 222 11.06 19.24 -14.64
N PHE A 223 11.28 18.19 -13.84
CA PHE A 223 11.23 18.27 -12.39
C PHE A 223 12.48 17.66 -11.74
N HIS A 224 13.14 18.42 -10.87
CA HIS A 224 14.39 18.01 -10.24
C HIS A 224 14.13 17.34 -8.90
N VAL A 225 14.46 16.06 -8.77
CA VAL A 225 14.46 15.37 -7.48
C VAL A 225 15.78 14.67 -7.25
N LEU A 226 16.32 14.83 -6.04
CA LEU A 226 17.61 14.29 -5.63
C LEU A 226 17.40 13.21 -4.56
N GLY A 227 17.83 11.98 -4.81
CA GLY A 227 17.93 10.92 -3.79
C GLY A 227 19.19 11.08 -2.92
N LYS A 228 19.24 10.41 -1.76
CA LYS A 228 20.48 10.22 -0.97
C LYS A 228 21.05 8.80 -1.13
N GLU A 229 20.22 7.85 -1.52
CA GLU A 229 20.56 6.43 -1.74
C GLU A 229 20.70 6.07 -3.22
N THR A 230 20.98 4.79 -3.50
CA THR A 230 20.98 4.25 -4.87
C THR A 230 19.60 4.32 -5.52
N PRO A 231 19.51 4.38 -6.87
CA PRO A 231 18.24 4.42 -7.58
C PRO A 231 17.28 3.27 -7.23
N ASP A 232 17.78 2.13 -6.81
CA ASP A 232 16.97 0.96 -6.43
C ASP A 232 16.10 1.16 -5.20
N CYS A 233 16.42 2.18 -4.40
CA CYS A 233 15.64 2.56 -3.23
C CYS A 233 14.50 3.54 -3.55
N TYR A 234 14.35 3.94 -4.82
CA TYR A 234 13.47 5.01 -5.22
C TYR A 234 12.57 4.64 -6.41
N GLU A 235 11.38 5.22 -6.40
CA GLU A 235 10.43 5.17 -7.50
C GLU A 235 9.79 6.55 -7.71
N LEU A 236 9.20 6.75 -8.88
CA LEU A 236 8.39 7.91 -9.19
C LEU A 236 6.93 7.46 -9.30
N GLN A 237 6.05 8.08 -8.52
CA GLN A 237 4.61 7.95 -8.69
C GLN A 237 4.10 9.16 -9.47
N LEU A 238 3.43 8.89 -10.59
CA LEU A 238 2.77 9.89 -11.40
C LEU A 238 1.27 9.80 -11.17
N THR A 239 0.65 10.89 -10.72
CA THR A 239 -0.80 10.99 -10.55
C THR A 239 -1.34 12.04 -11.51
N VAL A 240 -2.21 11.64 -12.44
CA VAL A 240 -2.94 12.57 -13.30
C VAL A 240 -4.24 12.96 -12.60
N LYS A 241 -4.52 14.26 -12.52
CA LYS A 241 -5.69 14.80 -11.82
C LYS A 241 -6.47 15.77 -12.69
N ASP A 242 -7.78 15.79 -12.51
CA ASP A 242 -8.70 16.78 -13.06
C ASP A 242 -8.84 17.94 -12.06
N TYR A 243 -8.30 19.11 -12.44
CA TYR A 243 -8.36 20.30 -11.61
C TYR A 243 -9.80 20.82 -11.51
N CYS A 244 -10.26 21.08 -10.29
CA CYS A 244 -11.56 21.72 -10.07
C CYS A 244 -11.45 22.92 -9.14
N PHE A 245 -11.85 24.10 -9.65
CA PHE A 245 -12.02 25.26 -8.78
C PHE A 245 -13.14 25.00 -7.75
N GLY A 246 -12.86 25.28 -6.47
CA GLY A 246 -13.84 25.14 -5.38
C GLY A 246 -14.13 23.70 -4.90
N ARG A 247 -13.41 22.69 -5.40
CA ARG A 247 -13.47 21.29 -4.90
C ARG A 247 -12.06 20.70 -4.82
N ALA A 248 -11.95 19.52 -4.22
CA ALA A 248 -10.71 18.74 -4.31
C ALA A 248 -10.51 18.24 -5.74
N ASP A 249 -9.28 18.30 -6.22
CA ASP A 249 -8.87 17.72 -7.50
C ASP A 249 -9.14 16.21 -7.50
N ARG A 250 -9.58 15.69 -8.65
CA ARG A 250 -9.94 14.27 -8.76
C ARG A 250 -8.87 13.49 -9.48
N VAL A 251 -8.52 12.32 -8.95
CA VAL A 251 -7.58 11.41 -9.59
C VAL A 251 -8.20 10.83 -10.85
N VAL A 252 -7.55 11.05 -11.99
CA VAL A 252 -7.87 10.44 -13.30
C VAL A 252 -7.19 9.08 -13.42
N GLY A 253 -5.94 8.98 -12.97
CA GLY A 253 -5.18 7.74 -12.96
C GLY A 253 -3.81 7.90 -12.32
N VAL A 254 -3.18 6.77 -12.02
CA VAL A 254 -1.87 6.67 -11.37
C VAL A 254 -0.96 5.75 -12.19
N ALA A 255 0.33 6.06 -12.24
CA ALA A 255 1.38 5.22 -12.79
C ALA A 255 2.62 5.23 -11.88
N VAL A 256 3.46 4.18 -11.93
CA VAL A 256 4.69 4.09 -11.15
C VAL A 256 5.86 3.70 -12.06
N VAL A 257 7.00 4.36 -11.87
CA VAL A 257 8.27 4.06 -12.54
C VAL A 257 9.33 3.77 -11.48
N GLN A 258 9.86 2.55 -11.47
CA GLN A 258 10.99 2.19 -10.60
C GLN A 258 12.28 2.81 -11.15
N LEU A 259 13.03 3.56 -10.32
CA LEU A 259 14.22 4.24 -10.83
C LEU A 259 15.34 3.26 -11.22
N ARG A 260 15.41 2.09 -10.57
CA ARG A 260 16.32 1.01 -10.97
C ARG A 260 16.22 0.62 -12.44
N ASP A 261 15.00 0.64 -12.98
CA ASP A 261 14.76 0.19 -14.33
C ASP A 261 15.39 1.19 -15.30
N VAL A 262 15.35 2.49 -15.00
CA VAL A 262 15.74 3.58 -15.90
C VAL A 262 17.13 4.15 -15.65
N ALA A 263 17.67 4.04 -14.44
CA ALA A 263 18.89 4.74 -14.02
C ALA A 263 20.14 4.39 -14.84
N ASN A 264 20.24 3.15 -15.33
CA ASN A 264 21.38 2.71 -16.13
C ASN A 264 21.24 3.01 -17.64
N ARG A 265 20.15 3.68 -18.05
CA ARG A 265 19.90 4.01 -19.47
C ARG A 265 20.31 5.44 -19.78
N LYS A 266 21.13 5.61 -20.81
CA LYS A 266 21.56 6.95 -21.31
C LYS A 266 20.39 7.80 -21.81
N SER A 267 19.38 7.18 -22.42
CA SER A 267 18.15 7.83 -22.87
C SER A 267 17.08 6.77 -23.03
N CYS A 268 15.88 6.98 -22.47
CA CYS A 268 14.74 6.11 -22.73
C CYS A 268 13.40 6.83 -22.56
N VAL A 269 12.40 6.35 -23.30
CA VAL A 269 11.01 6.78 -23.17
C VAL A 269 10.22 5.66 -22.52
N CYS A 270 9.69 5.93 -21.32
CA CYS A 270 8.83 5.02 -20.58
C CYS A 270 7.37 5.34 -20.89
N TRP A 271 6.66 4.32 -21.36
CA TRP A 271 5.22 4.29 -21.53
C TRP A 271 4.64 3.59 -20.32
N CYS A 272 4.07 4.39 -19.43
CA CYS A 272 3.54 3.92 -18.16
C CYS A 272 2.03 3.98 -18.30
N PRO A 273 1.31 2.85 -18.36
CA PRO A 273 -0.13 2.93 -18.51
C PRO A 273 -0.76 3.70 -17.32
N LEU A 274 -2.04 4.09 -17.39
CA LEU A 274 -2.74 4.69 -16.24
C LEU A 274 -3.68 3.69 -15.58
N GLY A 275 -3.52 3.53 -14.27
CA GLY A 275 -4.31 2.62 -13.45
C GLY A 275 -5.22 3.40 -12.51
N PRO A 276 -6.32 2.80 -12.03
CA PRO A 276 -7.25 3.48 -11.15
C PRO A 276 -6.70 3.64 -9.72
N ARG A 277 -5.67 2.88 -9.32
CA ARG A 277 -5.04 2.94 -7.99
C ARG A 277 -3.72 2.16 -7.99
N ILE A 278 -2.96 2.33 -6.91
CA ILE A 278 -1.88 1.43 -6.54
C ILE A 278 -2.45 0.15 -5.93
N HIS A 279 -1.93 -0.99 -6.35
CA HIS A 279 -2.13 -2.29 -5.72
C HIS A 279 -0.84 -2.70 -5.02
N THR A 280 -0.98 -3.40 -3.91
CA THR A 280 0.14 -3.88 -3.10
C THR A 280 -0.07 -5.34 -2.75
N ASP A 281 1.02 -6.09 -2.64
CA ASP A 281 0.99 -7.44 -2.08
C ASP A 281 0.82 -7.39 -0.54
N GLU A 282 0.97 -8.54 0.11
CA GLU A 282 0.88 -8.67 1.56
C GLU A 282 1.96 -7.89 2.31
N THR A 283 3.19 -7.85 1.79
CA THR A 283 4.30 -7.07 2.37
C THR A 283 3.99 -5.57 2.27
N GLY A 284 3.60 -5.09 1.09
CA GLY A 284 3.24 -3.68 0.89
C GLY A 284 2.05 -3.27 1.75
N THR A 285 1.05 -4.14 1.87
CA THR A 285 -0.12 -3.91 2.73
C THR A 285 0.28 -3.82 4.21
N THR A 286 1.17 -4.70 4.67
CA THR A 286 1.67 -4.68 6.05
C THR A 286 2.42 -3.39 6.35
N VAL A 287 3.34 -2.99 5.46
CA VAL A 287 4.07 -1.73 5.59
C VAL A 287 3.11 -0.53 5.65
N MET A 288 2.14 -0.47 4.73
CA MET A 288 1.13 0.60 4.70
C MET A 288 0.32 0.68 6.00
N ARG A 289 -0.08 -0.47 6.56
CA ARG A 289 -0.82 -0.51 7.84
C ARG A 289 0.02 -0.03 9.01
N ILE A 290 1.29 -0.43 9.10
CA ILE A 290 2.18 0.03 10.17
C ILE A 290 2.46 1.53 10.06
N LEU A 291 2.73 2.03 8.85
CA LEU A 291 2.92 3.46 8.61
C LEU A 291 1.65 4.28 8.92
N SER A 292 0.46 3.75 8.62
CA SER A 292 -0.81 4.42 8.93
C SER A 292 -1.03 4.60 10.44
N GLN A 293 -0.38 3.77 11.25
CA GLN A 293 -0.42 3.87 12.69
C GLN A 293 0.63 4.84 13.24
N ARG A 294 1.35 5.64 12.44
CA ARG A 294 2.32 6.65 12.91
C ARG A 294 1.77 8.07 12.74
N PRO A 295 0.75 8.50 13.52
CA PRO A 295 0.08 9.78 13.34
C PRO A 295 0.92 11.00 13.73
N SER A 296 2.11 10.83 14.29
CA SER A 296 3.06 11.92 14.55
C SER A 296 4.15 12.03 13.48
N ASP A 297 4.21 11.10 12.53
CA ASP A 297 5.23 11.06 11.48
C ASP A 297 4.64 11.58 10.16
N GLU A 298 5.00 12.81 9.80
CA GLU A 298 4.53 13.44 8.56
C GLU A 298 4.99 12.72 7.29
N VAL A 299 6.17 12.06 7.32
CA VAL A 299 6.65 11.26 6.18
C VAL A 299 5.76 10.04 6.00
N ALA A 300 5.43 9.35 7.09
CA ALA A 300 4.52 8.21 7.05
C ALA A 300 3.12 8.61 6.57
N LYS A 301 2.56 9.72 7.09
CA LYS A 301 1.25 10.24 6.66
C LYS A 301 1.21 10.56 5.18
N GLU A 302 2.19 11.31 4.68
CA GLU A 302 2.24 11.68 3.27
C GLU A 302 2.40 10.46 2.36
N PHE A 303 3.24 9.51 2.76
CA PHE A 303 3.42 8.25 2.04
C PHE A 303 2.12 7.46 1.97
N VAL A 304 1.45 7.25 3.11
CA VAL A 304 0.17 6.52 3.17
C VAL A 304 -0.89 7.23 2.34
N LYS A 305 -0.98 8.57 2.43
CA LYS A 305 -1.91 9.37 1.63
C LYS A 305 -1.66 9.22 0.13
N LEU A 306 -0.40 9.34 -0.30
CA LEU A 306 0.01 9.23 -1.71
C LEU A 306 -0.30 7.83 -2.27
N LYS A 307 0.00 6.78 -1.51
CA LYS A 307 -0.22 5.39 -1.92
C LYS A 307 -1.69 4.94 -1.86
N SER A 308 -2.52 5.69 -1.15
CA SER A 308 -3.97 5.46 -1.06
C SER A 308 -4.78 6.26 -2.09
N GLU A 309 -4.14 7.12 -2.89
CA GLU A 309 -4.82 7.84 -3.97
C GLU A 309 -5.47 6.85 -4.95
N SER A 310 -6.73 7.10 -5.28
CA SER A 310 -7.46 6.28 -6.24
C SER A 310 -8.46 7.10 -7.04
N ARG A 311 -8.64 6.67 -8.29
CA ARG A 311 -9.65 7.13 -9.20
C ARG A 311 -11.04 6.73 -8.68
N PRO A 312 -11.99 7.69 -8.54
CA PRO A 312 -13.38 7.40 -8.18
C PRO A 312 -14.06 6.43 -9.17
N ALA A 313 -14.84 5.48 -8.65
CA ALA A 313 -15.53 4.47 -9.48
C ALA A 313 -16.74 5.03 -10.26
N GLU A 314 -17.33 6.13 -9.78
CA GLU A 314 -18.56 6.72 -10.36
C GLU A 314 -18.27 7.56 -11.62
N GLU A 315 -17.00 7.83 -11.94
CA GLU A 315 -16.62 8.74 -13.03
C GLU A 315 -15.59 8.08 -13.96
N GLY A 316 -15.95 7.94 -15.25
CA GLY A 316 -15.17 7.19 -16.24
C GLY A 316 -15.94 6.30 -17.19
N ARG A 317 -17.28 6.32 -17.16
CA ARG A 317 -18.08 5.88 -18.29
C ARG A 317 -18.34 7.06 -19.19
#